data_AF-A0A1I0X544-F1
#
_entry.id   AF-A0A1I0X544-F1
#
_cell.length_a   1.000
_cell.length_b   1.000
_cell.length_c   1.000
_cell.angle_alpha   90.00
_cell.angle_beta   90.00
_cell.angle_gamma   90.00
#
_symmetry.space_group_name_H-M   'P 1'
#
loop_
_entity.id
_entity.type
_entity.pdbx_description
1 polymer ?
#
loop_
_entity_poly.entity_id
_entity_poly.type
_entity_poly.pdbx_seq_one_letter_code
_entity_poly.pdbx_strand_id
1 'polypeptide(L)'
;MGKIGDNMAVYQLQKNETNNYICPKCGRPLRFVDGTAVQIVGGRADMASILPKYECDHCGVYFQELLGSGFYDEHDLPKEAGPKNRDKWIPTGELKPTELKRDGNNKCVCPRCGELMDYVEGRAVTLVNGRPDMENVKDHFHCPNCQAYFRRIASTNYFQWSET
;
A
#
# COMPACT_ATOMS: atom_id res chain seq x y z
N MET A 1 -20.65 -19.82 -10.86
CA MET A 1 -21.02 -18.75 -11.81
C MET A 1 -19.96 -17.67 -11.77
N GLY A 2 -19.16 -17.55 -12.83
CA GLY A 2 -18.13 -16.52 -12.96
C GLY A 2 -18.76 -15.14 -13.13
N LYS A 3 -18.29 -14.16 -12.37
CA LYS A 3 -18.60 -12.76 -12.64
C LYS A 3 -17.55 -12.26 -13.65
N ILE A 4 -17.96 -12.27 -14.91
CA ILE A 4 -17.30 -11.54 -15.99
C ILE A 4 -17.91 -10.14 -15.98
N GLY A 5 -17.08 -9.12 -15.90
CA GLY A 5 -17.52 -7.73 -16.04
C GLY A 5 -16.66 -6.74 -15.27
N ASP A 6 -15.33 -6.88 -15.31
CA ASP A 6 -14.47 -5.74 -15.06
C ASP A 6 -14.71 -4.75 -16.20
N ASN A 7 -15.31 -3.62 -15.84
CA ASN A 7 -15.70 -2.54 -16.72
C ASN A 7 -14.40 -1.87 -17.23
N MET A 8 -13.80 -2.42 -18.28
CA MET A 8 -12.57 -1.92 -18.93
C MET A 8 -12.85 -0.54 -19.54
N ALA A 9 -12.76 0.50 -18.71
CA ALA A 9 -12.83 1.89 -19.17
C ALA A 9 -11.45 2.27 -19.72
N VAL A 10 -11.35 2.31 -21.05
CA VAL A 10 -10.18 2.88 -21.75
C VAL A 10 -10.28 4.40 -21.78
N TYR A 11 -9.19 5.09 -21.50
CA TYR A 11 -9.12 6.55 -21.45
C TYR A 11 -8.24 7.09 -22.58
N GLN A 12 -8.66 8.21 -23.17
CA GLN A 12 -7.79 9.07 -23.98
C GLN A 12 -7.34 10.23 -23.11
N LEU A 13 -6.07 10.23 -22.70
CA LEU A 13 -5.53 11.27 -21.84
C LEU A 13 -5.35 12.58 -22.63
N GLN A 14 -5.81 13.68 -22.03
CA GLN A 14 -5.63 15.02 -22.61
C GLN A 14 -4.35 15.66 -22.07
N LYS A 15 -3.73 16.51 -22.87
CA LYS A 15 -2.55 17.29 -22.46
C LYS A 15 -2.93 18.71 -22.12
N ASN A 16 -2.25 19.29 -21.14
CA ASN A 16 -2.34 20.71 -20.84
C ASN A 16 -1.42 21.55 -21.75
N GLU A 17 -1.44 22.87 -21.55
CA GLU A 17 -0.60 23.84 -22.28
C GLU A 17 0.92 23.61 -22.11
N THR A 18 1.33 22.84 -21.09
CA THR A 18 2.74 22.46 -20.84
C THR A 18 3.07 21.05 -21.34
N ASN A 19 2.23 20.47 -22.21
CA ASN A 19 2.40 19.15 -22.83
C ASN A 19 2.41 17.98 -21.82
N ASN A 20 1.88 18.20 -20.61
CA ASN A 20 1.72 17.17 -19.59
C ASN A 20 0.32 16.56 -19.67
N TYR A 21 0.22 15.23 -19.56
CA TYR A 21 -1.08 14.57 -19.49
C TYR A 21 -1.82 14.91 -18.19
N ILE A 22 -3.13 15.06 -18.28
CA ILE A 22 -4.01 15.46 -17.17
C ILE A 22 -4.83 14.25 -16.72
N CYS A 23 -4.95 14.06 -15.41
CA CYS A 23 -5.82 13.04 -14.85
C CYS A 23 -7.29 13.36 -15.15
N PRO A 24 -8.04 12.46 -15.80
CA PRO A 24 -9.45 12.69 -16.13
C PRO A 24 -10.35 12.77 -14.88
N LYS A 25 -9.89 12.26 -13.72
CA LYS A 25 -10.67 12.26 -12.47
C LYS A 25 -10.53 13.54 -11.66
N CYS A 26 -9.35 14.14 -11.61
CA CYS A 26 -9.08 15.29 -10.73
C CYS A 26 -8.54 16.53 -11.45
N GLY A 27 -8.29 16.46 -12.76
CA GLY A 27 -7.79 17.60 -13.54
C GLY A 27 -6.35 18.00 -13.24
N ARG A 28 -5.60 17.23 -12.44
CA ARG A 28 -4.19 17.50 -12.11
C ARG A 28 -3.24 16.87 -13.13
N PRO A 29 -2.04 17.44 -13.34
CA PRO A 29 -1.03 16.82 -14.19
C PRO A 29 -0.62 15.44 -13.64
N LEU A 30 -0.51 14.47 -14.53
CA LEU A 30 -0.02 13.13 -14.25
C LEU A 30 1.50 13.13 -14.24
N ARG A 31 2.09 12.31 -13.35
CA ARG A 31 3.52 12.09 -13.27
C ARG A 31 3.89 10.96 -14.23
N PHE A 32 4.73 11.26 -15.21
CA PHE A 32 5.29 10.25 -16.08
C PHE A 32 6.31 9.40 -15.30
N VAL A 33 6.16 8.09 -15.39
CA VAL A 33 7.13 7.12 -14.86
C VAL A 33 7.63 6.30 -16.03
N ASP A 34 8.91 6.50 -16.35
CA ASP A 34 9.64 5.63 -17.27
C ASP A 34 9.56 4.19 -16.74
N GLY A 35 9.10 3.27 -17.59
CA GLY A 35 9.09 1.85 -17.26
C GLY A 35 10.48 1.41 -16.81
N THR A 36 10.58 0.73 -15.68
CA THR A 36 11.87 0.34 -15.11
C THR A 36 12.45 -0.85 -15.85
N ALA A 37 13.79 -0.96 -15.87
CA ALA A 37 14.47 -2.14 -16.37
C ALA A 37 14.03 -3.39 -15.57
N VAL A 38 13.77 -4.48 -16.29
CA VAL A 38 13.33 -5.79 -15.76
C VAL A 38 14.07 -6.14 -14.47
N GLN A 39 13.34 -6.17 -13.34
CA GLN A 39 13.86 -6.74 -12.10
C GLN A 39 13.35 -8.17 -11.93
N ILE A 40 14.28 -9.09 -11.66
CA ILE A 40 13.97 -10.48 -11.35
C ILE A 40 13.56 -10.54 -9.88
N VAL A 41 12.27 -10.70 -9.61
CA VAL A 41 11.76 -10.98 -8.25
C VAL A 41 11.38 -12.45 -8.17
N GLY A 42 12.10 -13.23 -7.36
CA GLY A 42 11.75 -14.63 -7.07
C GLY A 42 11.82 -15.60 -8.25
N GLY A 43 12.69 -15.35 -9.25
CA GLY A 43 12.92 -16.27 -10.37
C GLY A 43 11.85 -16.24 -11.48
N ARG A 44 10.93 -15.27 -11.46
CA ARG A 44 10.04 -14.95 -12.59
C ARG A 44 10.26 -13.50 -13.00
N ALA A 45 10.41 -13.28 -14.30
CA ALA A 45 10.52 -11.93 -14.85
C ALA A 45 9.15 -11.25 -14.77
N ASP A 46 9.06 -10.19 -13.98
CA ASP A 46 7.86 -9.37 -13.93
C ASP A 46 7.83 -8.45 -15.16
N MET A 47 6.96 -8.77 -16.12
CA MET A 47 6.82 -8.02 -17.36
C MET A 47 5.88 -6.81 -17.23
N ALA A 48 5.17 -6.65 -16.11
CA ALA A 48 4.23 -5.55 -15.92
C ALA A 48 4.94 -4.20 -15.66
N SER A 49 6.18 -4.24 -15.18
CA SER A 49 6.97 -3.06 -14.80
C SER A 49 7.73 -2.38 -15.96
N ILE A 50 7.66 -2.94 -17.17
CA ILE A 50 8.51 -2.52 -18.31
C ILE A 50 7.88 -1.37 -19.11
N LEU A 51 6.56 -1.22 -19.07
CA LEU A 51 5.87 -0.24 -19.90
C LEU A 51 5.76 1.12 -19.17
N PRO A 52 5.92 2.23 -19.91
CA PRO A 52 5.74 3.56 -19.35
C PRO A 52 4.30 3.75 -18.84
N LYS A 53 4.16 4.43 -17.71
CA LYS A 53 2.87 4.71 -17.08
C LYS A 53 2.77 6.15 -16.60
N TYR A 54 1.54 6.64 -16.50
CA TYR A 54 1.22 7.97 -15.99
C TYR A 54 0.49 7.86 -14.67
N GLU A 55 1.12 8.28 -13.59
CA GLU A 55 0.64 8.10 -12.22
C GLU A 55 -0.06 9.37 -11.72
N CYS A 56 -1.21 9.19 -11.06
CA CYS A 56 -1.90 10.23 -10.33
C CYS A 56 -1.79 9.97 -8.82
N ASP A 57 -0.81 10.59 -8.18
CA ASP A 57 -0.59 10.45 -6.73
C ASP A 57 -1.79 10.96 -5.89
N HIS A 58 -2.61 11.86 -6.45
CA HIS A 58 -3.81 12.38 -5.78
C HIS A 58 -5.00 11.40 -5.81
N CYS A 59 -5.19 10.72 -6.94
CA CYS A 59 -6.30 9.77 -7.11
C CYS A 59 -5.93 8.35 -6.72
N GLY A 60 -4.63 8.05 -6.55
CA GLY A 60 -4.15 6.71 -6.29
C GLY A 60 -4.35 5.77 -7.48
N VAL A 61 -4.30 6.29 -8.71
CA VAL A 61 -4.45 5.49 -9.94
C VAL A 61 -3.30 5.76 -10.90
N TYR A 62 -2.98 4.79 -11.75
CA TYR A 62 -2.07 4.97 -12.88
C TYR A 62 -2.76 4.58 -14.18
N PHE A 63 -2.30 5.22 -15.25
CA PHE A 63 -2.77 5.01 -16.60
C PHE A 63 -1.64 4.41 -17.43
N GLN A 64 -1.87 3.23 -18.00
CA GLN A 64 -0.88 2.50 -18.79
C GLN A 64 -1.31 2.43 -20.24
N GLU A 65 -0.40 2.78 -21.15
CA GLU A 65 -0.73 2.80 -22.58
C GLU A 65 -0.84 1.40 -23.17
N LEU A 66 -1.90 1.17 -23.94
CA LEU A 66 -2.12 -0.06 -24.67
C LEU A 66 -1.35 -0.03 -26.00
N LEU A 67 -0.16 -0.66 -26.02
CA LEU A 67 0.61 -0.98 -27.24
C LEU A 67 0.85 0.22 -28.19
N GLY A 68 1.00 1.44 -27.67
CA GLY A 68 1.24 2.64 -28.50
C GLY A 68 0.01 3.14 -29.26
N SER A 69 -1.19 2.73 -28.84
CA SER A 69 -2.46 3.10 -29.50
C SER A 69 -2.96 4.51 -29.13
N GLY A 70 -2.35 5.18 -28.16
CA GLY A 70 -2.87 6.43 -27.57
C GLY A 70 -4.07 6.23 -26.63
N PHE A 71 -4.43 4.99 -26.31
CA PHE A 71 -5.43 4.63 -25.30
C PHE A 71 -4.76 4.08 -24.05
N TYR A 72 -5.34 4.42 -22.90
CA TYR A 72 -4.78 4.10 -21.59
C TYR A 72 -5.76 3.31 -20.75
N ASP A 73 -5.29 2.19 -20.17
CA ASP A 73 -6.02 1.47 -19.14
C ASP A 73 -5.76 2.10 -17.77
N GLU A 74 -6.83 2.21 -16.98
CA GLU A 74 -6.75 2.67 -15.60
C GLU A 74 -6.53 1.48 -14.66
N HIS A 75 -5.57 1.64 -13.76
CA HIS A 75 -5.29 0.70 -12.70
C HIS A 75 -5.09 1.44 -11.38
N ASP A 76 -5.38 0.78 -10.26
CA ASP A 76 -5.06 1.33 -8.95
C ASP A 76 -3.54 1.35 -8.76
N LEU A 77 -2.99 2.48 -8.32
CA LEU A 77 -1.60 2.52 -7.87
C LEU A 77 -1.47 1.50 -6.75
N PRO A 78 -0.53 0.54 -6.87
CA PRO A 78 -0.13 -0.24 -5.72
C PRO A 78 0.23 0.79 -4.65
N LYS A 79 -0.39 0.70 -3.47
CA LYS A 79 0.05 1.45 -2.30
C LYS A 79 1.43 0.91 -1.94
N GLU A 80 2.44 1.31 -2.70
CA GLU A 80 3.82 1.10 -2.31
C GLU A 80 3.96 1.87 -1.00
N ALA A 81 4.13 1.10 0.09
CA ALA A 81 4.60 1.64 1.34
C ALA A 81 5.79 2.53 1.00
N GLY A 82 5.59 3.85 1.09
CA GLY A 82 6.46 4.85 0.50
C GLY A 82 7.94 4.67 0.88
N PRO A 83 8.86 5.37 0.22
CA PRO A 83 10.29 5.25 0.48
C PRO A 83 10.53 5.29 1.99
N LYS A 84 10.98 4.15 2.53
CA LYS A 84 11.18 3.95 3.97
C LYS A 84 12.28 4.90 4.39
N ASN A 85 11.94 6.10 4.81
CA ASN A 85 12.87 7.04 5.40
C ASN A 85 13.24 6.48 6.79
N ARG A 86 14.21 5.56 6.79
CA ARG A 86 14.66 4.80 7.96
C ARG A 86 15.45 5.66 8.93
N ASP A 87 15.87 6.85 8.50
CA ASP A 87 16.66 7.79 9.31
C ASP A 87 15.90 8.26 10.55
N LYS A 88 14.56 8.19 10.53
CA LYS A 88 13.70 8.55 11.67
C LYS A 88 13.16 7.36 12.45
N TRP A 89 13.63 6.15 12.16
CA TRP A 89 13.11 4.95 12.83
C TRP A 89 13.74 4.79 14.20
N ILE A 90 12.90 4.70 15.23
CA ILE A 90 13.34 4.36 16.57
C ILE A 90 13.76 2.87 16.58
N PRO A 91 14.95 2.52 17.11
CA PRO A 91 15.37 1.12 17.26
C PRO A 91 14.37 0.33 18.10
N THR A 92 14.13 -0.93 17.73
CA THR A 92 13.12 -1.76 18.40
C THR A 92 13.43 -2.01 19.88
N GLY A 93 14.72 -2.05 20.26
CA GLY A 93 15.15 -2.14 21.66
C GLY A 93 14.87 -0.90 22.51
N GLU A 94 14.57 0.25 21.88
CA GLU A 94 14.24 1.51 22.56
C GLU A 94 12.72 1.78 22.59
N LEU A 95 11.91 0.94 21.94
CA LEU A 95 10.46 1.06 21.94
C LEU A 95 9.89 0.67 23.31
N LYS A 96 9.49 1.68 24.08
CA LYS A 96 8.77 1.47 25.34
C LYS A 96 7.33 1.05 25.07
N PRO A 97 6.73 0.22 25.95
CA PRO A 97 5.29 -0.02 25.96
C PRO A 97 4.54 1.30 25.86
N THR A 98 3.69 1.41 24.83
CA THR A 98 3.01 2.66 24.49
C THR A 98 1.51 2.42 24.50
N GLU A 99 0.76 3.40 25.00
CA GLU A 99 -0.69 3.41 24.87
C GLU A 99 -1.06 3.81 23.44
N LEU A 100 -1.48 2.85 22.62
CA LEU A 100 -1.90 3.08 21.24
C LEU A 100 -3.42 3.22 21.18
N LYS A 101 -3.88 4.38 20.69
CA LYS A 101 -5.31 4.69 20.52
C LYS A 101 -5.65 4.78 19.04
N ARG A 102 -6.81 4.22 18.71
CA ARG A 102 -7.42 4.32 17.38
C ARG A 102 -8.06 5.70 17.22
N ASP A 103 -7.89 6.29 16.04
CA ASP A 103 -8.68 7.43 15.60
C ASP A 103 -10.04 6.97 15.04
N GLY A 104 -10.87 7.92 14.56
CA GLY A 104 -12.17 7.63 13.96
C GLY A 104 -12.13 6.77 12.68
N ASN A 105 -10.94 6.53 12.11
CA ASN A 105 -10.71 5.69 10.93
C ASN A 105 -10.01 4.36 11.27
N ASN A 106 -9.98 3.95 12.55
CA ASN A 106 -9.25 2.77 13.03
C ASN A 106 -7.73 2.80 12.76
N LYS A 107 -7.16 4.00 12.61
CA LYS A 107 -5.72 4.19 12.41
C LYS A 107 -5.05 4.71 13.68
N CYS A 108 -3.75 4.54 13.74
CA CYS A 108 -2.92 5.01 14.84
C CYS A 108 -1.56 5.48 14.29
N VAL A 109 -0.85 6.36 15.00
CA VAL A 109 0.51 6.77 14.62
C VAL A 109 1.52 5.75 15.13
N CYS A 110 2.35 5.21 14.24
CA CYS A 110 3.36 4.23 14.58
C CYS A 110 4.45 4.85 15.46
N PRO A 111 4.69 4.34 16.68
CA PRO A 111 5.71 4.89 17.56
C PRO A 111 7.14 4.60 17.07
N ARG A 112 7.30 3.73 16.04
CA ARG A 112 8.60 3.42 15.46
C ARG A 112 8.99 4.36 14.34
N CYS A 113 8.10 4.61 13.38
CA CYS A 113 8.42 5.37 12.17
C CYS A 113 7.60 6.65 11.99
N GLY A 114 6.61 6.91 12.85
CA GLY A 114 5.73 8.08 12.76
C GLY A 114 4.65 8.00 11.69
N GLU A 115 4.61 6.94 10.87
CA GLU A 115 3.56 6.74 9.85
C GLU A 115 2.27 6.17 10.44
N LEU A 116 1.17 6.30 9.70
CA LEU A 116 -0.09 5.68 10.07
C LEU A 116 0.00 4.15 9.99
N MET A 117 -0.55 3.48 10.99
CA MET A 117 -0.68 2.03 11.09
C MET A 117 -2.14 1.63 11.26
N ASP A 118 -2.44 0.42 10.79
CA ASP A 118 -3.78 -0.12 10.78
C ASP A 118 -4.03 -0.97 12.04
N TYR A 119 -5.24 -0.87 12.59
CA TYR A 119 -5.69 -1.76 13.65
C TYR A 119 -6.29 -3.03 13.05
N VAL A 120 -5.78 -4.17 13.48
CA VAL A 120 -6.31 -5.48 13.15
C VAL A 120 -7.09 -5.99 14.37
N GLU A 121 -8.39 -6.15 14.20
CA GLU A 121 -9.26 -6.74 15.21
C GLU A 121 -9.01 -8.25 15.31
N GLY A 122 -8.92 -8.75 16.56
CA GLY A 122 -8.73 -10.17 16.81
C GLY A 122 -9.92 -11.00 16.31
N ARG A 123 -9.65 -12.02 15.51
CA ARG A 123 -10.65 -12.96 15.00
C ARG A 123 -10.45 -14.37 15.56
N ALA A 124 -11.49 -15.22 15.48
CA ALA A 124 -11.32 -16.63 15.77
C ALA A 124 -10.25 -17.26 14.86
N VAL A 125 -9.56 -18.29 15.33
CA VAL A 125 -8.52 -19.00 14.55
C VAL A 125 -9.14 -19.53 13.26
N THR A 126 -8.63 -19.07 12.12
CA THR A 126 -9.05 -19.53 10.80
C THR A 126 -7.93 -20.30 10.12
N LEU A 127 -8.25 -21.24 9.23
CA LEU A 127 -7.26 -21.89 8.38
C LEU A 127 -6.93 -20.99 7.19
N VAL A 128 -5.65 -20.61 7.05
CA VAL A 128 -5.11 -19.91 5.88
C VAL A 128 -4.10 -20.84 5.21
N ASN A 129 -4.37 -21.25 3.97
CA ASN A 129 -3.55 -22.23 3.24
C ASN A 129 -3.30 -23.54 4.00
N GLY A 130 -4.32 -24.02 4.73
CA GLY A 130 -4.23 -25.25 5.52
C GLY A 130 -3.43 -25.14 6.83
N ARG A 131 -2.95 -23.94 7.19
CA ARG A 131 -2.29 -23.67 8.48
C ARG A 131 -3.19 -22.81 9.37
N PRO A 132 -3.25 -23.06 10.69
CA PRO A 132 -3.94 -22.17 11.61
C PRO A 132 -3.30 -20.78 11.62
N ASP A 133 -4.10 -19.76 11.34
CA ASP A 133 -3.71 -18.36 11.49
C ASP A 133 -3.76 -18.00 12.97
N MET A 134 -2.59 -18.00 13.61
CA MET A 134 -2.40 -17.55 14.98
C MET A 134 -2.06 -16.06 15.08
N GLU A 135 -1.78 -15.40 13.96
CA GLU A 135 -1.27 -14.03 13.91
C GLU A 135 -2.38 -13.03 14.25
N ASN A 136 -3.55 -13.23 13.63
CA ASN A 136 -4.72 -12.35 13.71
C ASN A 136 -5.71 -12.74 14.81
N VAL A 137 -5.33 -13.66 15.71
CA VAL A 137 -6.23 -14.14 16.78
C VAL A 137 -6.46 -13.06 17.84
N LYS A 138 -5.45 -12.23 18.08
CA LYS A 138 -5.49 -11.14 19.05
C LYS A 138 -5.44 -9.81 18.33
N ASP A 139 -6.06 -8.82 18.94
CA ASP A 139 -5.97 -7.45 18.44
C ASP A 139 -4.54 -6.94 18.46
N HIS A 140 -4.15 -6.29 17.37
CA HIS A 140 -2.82 -5.73 17.23
C HIS A 140 -2.84 -4.57 16.24
N PHE A 141 -1.80 -3.74 16.30
CA PHE A 141 -1.54 -2.76 15.25
C PHE A 141 -0.44 -3.26 14.33
N HIS A 142 -0.65 -3.10 13.04
CA HIS A 142 0.33 -3.41 12.00
C HIS A 142 0.67 -2.15 11.23
N CYS A 143 1.96 -1.81 11.19
CA CYS A 143 2.44 -0.67 10.41
C CYS A 143 2.88 -1.13 9.01
N PRO A 144 2.20 -0.74 7.93
CA PRO A 144 2.58 -1.14 6.56
C PRO A 144 3.94 -0.54 6.15
N ASN A 145 4.32 0.61 6.70
CA ASN A 145 5.60 1.25 6.40
C ASN A 145 6.78 0.46 7.00
N CYS A 146 6.83 0.34 8.32
CA CYS A 146 7.98 -0.27 9.00
C CYS A 146 7.82 -1.77 9.27
N GLN A 147 6.67 -2.36 8.94
CA GLN A 147 6.32 -3.76 9.19
C GLN A 147 6.39 -4.15 10.67
N ALA A 148 6.22 -3.17 11.56
CA ALA A 148 6.21 -3.41 13.00
C ALA A 148 4.82 -3.86 13.45
N TYR A 149 4.81 -4.86 14.33
CA TYR A 149 3.62 -5.36 15.00
C TYR A 149 3.63 -4.91 16.45
N PHE A 150 2.52 -4.33 16.89
CA PHE A 150 2.30 -3.93 18.27
C PHE A 150 1.15 -4.74 18.84
N ARG A 151 1.45 -5.61 19.81
CA ARG A 151 0.46 -6.48 20.46
C ARG A 151 0.12 -5.94 21.84
N ARG A 152 -1.14 -6.11 22.24
CA ARG A 152 -1.61 -5.70 23.56
C ARG A 152 -0.92 -6.52 24.66
N ILE A 153 -0.47 -5.84 25.71
CA ILE A 153 0.10 -6.47 26.89
C ILE A 153 -1.05 -6.89 27.81
N ALA A 154 -1.36 -8.19 27.79
CA ALA A 154 -2.41 -8.80 28.60
C ALA A 154 -3.77 -8.06 28.47
N SER A 155 -4.36 -7.65 29.60
CA SER A 155 -5.63 -6.91 29.68
C SER A 155 -5.44 -5.39 29.78
N THR A 156 -4.23 -4.87 29.50
CA THR A 156 -3.94 -3.43 29.58
C THR A 156 -4.26 -2.70 28.28
N ASN A 157 -4.22 -1.36 28.31
CA ASN A 157 -4.26 -0.52 27.11
C ASN A 157 -2.88 -0.25 26.49
N TYR A 158 -1.84 -0.90 27.02
CA TYR A 158 -0.48 -0.77 26.52
C TYR A 158 -0.19 -1.82 25.46
N PHE A 159 0.57 -1.39 24.46
CA PHE A 159 1.02 -2.23 23.38
C PHE A 159 2.54 -2.27 23.36
N GLN A 160 3.09 -3.44 23.09
CA GLN A 160 4.51 -3.67 22.94
C GLN A 160 4.80 -4.21 21.54
N TRP A 161 5.95 -3.79 21.01
CA TRP A 161 6.46 -4.34 19.77
C TRP A 161 6.79 -5.83 19.92
N SER A 162 6.47 -6.62 18.90
CA SER A 162 6.81 -8.04 18.80
C SER A 162 7.53 -8.28 17.48
N GLU A 163 8.59 -9.08 17.52
CA GLU A 163 9.01 -9.83 16.33
C GLU A 163 7.90 -10.84 16.05
N THR A 164 7.43 -10.88 14.80
CA THR A 164 6.46 -11.88 14.32
C THR A 164 7.00 -13.28 14.45
#